data_AF-A0A4U6TIZ7-F1
#
_entry.id   AF-A0A4U6TIZ7-F1
#
_cell.length_a   1.000
_cell.length_b   1.000
_cell.length_c   1.000
_cell.angle_alpha   90.00
_cell.angle_beta   90.00
_cell.angle_gamma   90.00
#
_symmetry.space_group_name_H-M   'P 1'
#
loop_
_entity.id
_entity.type
_entity.pdbx_description
1 polymer ?
#
loop_
_entity_poly.entity_id
_entity_poly.type
_entity_poly.pdbx_seq_one_letter_code
_entity_poly.pdbx_strand_id
1 'polypeptide(L)'
;MAHSAGKTLPAVVLLLVAIATVAGRIHGAESASVGDNLFLCNYHKSANYKGVCVGLIHDKACKRVCLDESSDNIAGECNFLMCWCHTRCTSETVAAASAPIPA
;
A
#
# COMPACT_ATOMS: atom_id res chain seq x y z
N MET A 1 -22.49 -38.92 23.27
CA MET A 1 -22.14 -37.70 22.52
C MET A 1 -20.73 -37.31 22.89
N ALA A 2 -19.77 -37.33 21.94
CA ALA A 2 -18.47 -36.71 22.12
C ALA A 2 -17.79 -36.52 20.75
N HIS A 3 -18.06 -35.38 20.11
CA HIS A 3 -17.20 -34.92 19.01
C HIS A 3 -15.93 -34.33 19.61
N SER A 4 -14.81 -35.04 19.45
CA SER A 4 -13.46 -34.57 19.80
C SER A 4 -13.02 -33.47 18.82
N ALA A 5 -13.38 -32.22 19.11
CA ALA A 5 -12.91 -31.04 18.39
C ALA A 5 -11.59 -30.55 18.99
N GLY A 6 -10.46 -31.08 18.52
CA GLY A 6 -9.16 -30.76 19.11
C GLY A 6 -7.96 -31.03 18.22
N LYS A 7 -8.00 -30.63 16.94
CA LYS A 7 -6.80 -30.69 16.06
C LYS A 7 -6.69 -29.61 14.99
N THR A 8 -7.69 -28.73 14.79
CA THR A 8 -7.69 -27.78 13.67
C THR A 8 -7.07 -26.42 14.02
N LEU A 9 -7.05 -26.04 15.30
CA LEU A 9 -6.48 -24.77 15.76
C LEU A 9 -4.98 -24.60 15.44
N PRO A 10 -4.07 -25.57 15.71
CA PRO A 10 -2.65 -25.37 15.45
C PRO A 10 -2.33 -25.31 13.94
N ALA A 11 -3.06 -26.06 13.11
CA ALA A 11 -2.88 -26.04 11.66
C ALA A 11 -3.30 -24.70 11.04
N VAL A 12 -4.39 -24.09 11.53
CA VAL A 12 -4.84 -22.77 11.09
C VAL A 12 -3.83 -21.68 11.46
N VAL A 13 -3.26 -21.75 12.68
CA VAL A 13 -2.24 -20.78 13.13
C VAL A 13 -0.96 -20.90 12.30
N LEU A 14 -0.49 -22.13 12.02
CA LEU A 14 0.68 -22.36 11.16
C LEU A 14 0.49 -21.82 9.74
N LEU A 15 -0.71 -21.98 9.16
CA LEU A 15 -1.02 -21.47 7.82
C LEU A 15 -0.97 -19.94 7.76
N LEU A 16 -1.47 -19.25 8.80
CA LEU A 16 -1.45 -17.78 8.87
C LEU A 16 -0.03 -17.21 8.95
N VAL A 17 0.88 -17.88 9.69
CA VAL A 17 2.28 -17.46 9.82
C VAL A 17 3.03 -17.60 8.49
N ALA A 18 2.77 -18.67 7.73
CA ALA A 18 3.41 -18.88 6.43
C ALA A 18 3.07 -17.76 5.42
N ILE A 19 1.81 -17.31 5.38
CA ILE A 19 1.36 -16.25 4.45
C ILE A 19 2.04 -14.91 4.76
N ALA A 20 2.25 -14.59 6.05
CA ALA A 20 2.90 -13.34 6.46
C ALA A 20 4.37 -13.25 6.00
N THR A 21 5.07 -14.38 5.85
CA THR A 21 6.48 -14.40 5.43
C THR A 21 6.70 -14.22 3.93
N VAL A 22 5.68 -14.43 3.09
CA VAL A 22 5.80 -14.31 1.62
C VAL A 22 5.52 -12.88 1.12
N ALA A 23 4.81 -12.05 1.88
CA ALA A 23 4.47 -10.69 1.47
C ALA A 23 5.61 -9.66 1.63
N GLY A 24 6.78 -10.07 2.12
CA GLY A 24 7.86 -9.17 2.55
C GLY A 24 8.93 -8.80 1.51
N ARG A 25 8.77 -9.13 0.22
CA ARG A 25 9.79 -8.86 -0.80
C ARG A 25 9.16 -8.26 -2.07
N ILE A 26 8.56 -7.08 -1.96
CA ILE A 26 8.39 -6.21 -3.12
C ILE A 26 9.45 -5.12 -2.98
N HIS A 27 10.58 -5.28 -3.67
CA HIS A 27 11.46 -4.15 -3.96
C HIS A 27 10.65 -3.23 -4.87
N GLY A 28 10.36 -2.02 -4.40
CA GLY A 28 9.77 -0.97 -5.23
C GLY A 28 10.75 -0.61 -6.34
N ALA A 29 10.57 -1.22 -7.50
CA ALA A 29 11.15 -0.71 -8.73
C ALA A 29 10.31 0.49 -9.16
N GLU A 30 10.88 1.67 -9.03
CA GLU A 30 10.21 2.94 -9.32
C GLU A 30 10.10 3.09 -10.83
N SER A 31 8.86 3.15 -11.33
CA SER A 31 8.56 3.32 -12.75
C SER A 31 8.80 4.77 -13.16
N ALA A 32 9.83 5.03 -13.96
CA ALA A 32 9.98 6.30 -14.66
C ALA A 32 8.92 6.40 -15.77
N SER A 33 8.10 7.45 -15.74
CA SER A 33 7.22 7.80 -16.85
C SER A 33 7.37 9.29 -17.15
N VAL A 34 7.77 9.58 -18.39
CA VAL A 34 7.87 10.94 -18.96
C VAL A 34 6.55 11.24 -19.65
N GLY A 35 5.89 12.34 -19.26
CA GLY A 35 4.67 12.82 -19.93
C GLY A 35 3.93 13.87 -19.12
N ASP A 36 4.25 15.15 -19.34
CA ASP A 36 3.54 16.32 -18.82
C ASP A 36 2.06 16.04 -18.50
N ASN A 37 1.67 16.15 -17.22
CA ASN A 37 0.34 16.45 -16.66
C ASN A 37 0.20 15.84 -15.25
N LEU A 38 0.17 16.67 -14.19
CA LEU A 38 -0.30 16.32 -12.84
C LEU A 38 0.18 14.93 -12.34
N PHE A 39 1.48 14.65 -12.41
CA PHE A 39 1.98 13.32 -12.08
C PHE A 39 1.75 12.98 -10.60
N LEU A 40 0.99 11.92 -10.36
CA LEU A 40 1.03 11.13 -9.15
C LEU A 40 2.41 10.46 -9.11
N CYS A 41 3.35 11.04 -8.37
CA CYS A 41 4.73 10.54 -8.36
C CYS A 41 4.89 9.29 -7.51
N ASN A 42 4.10 9.15 -6.45
CA ASN A 42 4.19 8.00 -5.58
C ASN A 42 2.80 7.48 -5.22
N TYR A 43 2.67 6.17 -5.34
CA TYR A 43 1.48 5.42 -4.98
C TYR A 43 1.91 4.35 -3.98
N HIS A 44 1.62 4.59 -2.71
CA HIS A 44 2.05 3.71 -1.64
C HIS A 44 0.88 3.25 -0.78
N LYS A 45 1.04 2.10 -0.16
CA LYS A 45 0.04 1.59 0.78
C LYS A 45 0.02 2.47 2.02
N SER A 46 -1.17 2.81 2.49
CA SER A 46 -1.37 3.47 3.79
C SER A 46 -0.88 2.58 4.94
N ALA A 47 -0.16 3.17 5.90
CA ALA A 47 0.34 2.48 7.10
C ALA A 47 -0.68 2.48 8.25
N ASN A 48 -1.53 3.52 8.30
CA ASN A 48 -2.48 3.77 9.38
C ASN A 48 -3.90 3.30 9.06
N TYR A 49 -4.27 3.10 7.80
CA TYR A 49 -5.60 2.57 7.45
C TYR A 49 -5.72 1.11 7.90
N LYS A 50 -6.79 0.80 8.65
CA LYS A 50 -7.02 -0.53 9.21
C LYS A 50 -8.25 -1.19 8.57
N GLY A 51 -8.13 -2.49 8.33
CA GLY A 51 -9.21 -3.31 7.76
C GLY A 51 -9.28 -3.27 6.25
N VAL A 52 -10.38 -3.82 5.72
CA VAL A 52 -10.66 -3.91 4.28
C VAL A 52 -11.06 -2.54 3.74
N CYS A 53 -10.52 -2.19 2.58
CA CYS A 53 -10.87 -0.97 1.84
C CYS A 53 -11.72 -1.36 0.62
N VAL A 54 -13.00 -1.01 0.60
CA VAL A 54 -13.88 -1.26 -0.55
C VAL A 54 -14.05 0.04 -1.32
N GLY A 55 -13.68 0.03 -2.60
CA GLY A 55 -13.85 1.18 -3.50
C GLY A 55 -15.29 1.68 -3.49
N LEU A 56 -15.46 3.00 -3.66
CA LEU A 56 -16.72 3.75 -3.55
C LEU A 56 -17.32 3.84 -2.14
N ILE A 57 -17.12 2.84 -1.28
CA ILE A 57 -17.66 2.82 0.09
C ILE A 57 -16.67 3.46 1.08
N HIS A 58 -15.38 3.15 0.94
CA HIS A 58 -14.35 3.51 1.89
C HIS A 58 -13.33 4.53 1.35
N ASP A 59 -13.44 4.96 0.09
CA ASP A 59 -12.50 5.91 -0.52
C ASP A 59 -12.39 7.22 0.27
N LYS A 60 -13.51 7.74 0.79
CA LYS A 60 -13.49 8.96 1.63
C LYS A 60 -12.75 8.74 2.95
N ALA A 61 -12.88 7.56 3.55
CA ALA A 61 -12.18 7.22 4.78
C ALA A 61 -10.68 7.02 4.50
N CYS A 62 -10.36 6.30 3.44
CA CYS A 62 -8.98 6.10 2.97
C CYS A 62 -8.30 7.44 2.66
N LYS A 63 -8.93 8.31 1.88
CA LYS A 63 -8.42 9.66 1.60
C LYS A 63 -8.13 10.43 2.88
N ARG A 64 -9.04 10.43 3.85
CA ARG A 64 -8.82 11.15 5.12
C ARG A 64 -7.60 10.62 5.86
N VAL A 65 -7.46 9.29 5.95
CA VAL A 65 -6.30 8.66 6.61
C VAL A 65 -5.01 9.02 5.88
N CYS A 66 -4.98 8.98 4.55
CA CYS A 66 -3.80 9.40 3.79
C CYS A 66 -3.41 10.86 4.06
N LEU A 67 -4.38 11.78 4.12
CA LEU A 67 -4.10 13.19 4.43
C LEU A 67 -3.61 13.42 5.87
N ASP A 68 -4.01 12.56 6.81
CA ASP A 68 -3.56 12.59 8.21
C ASP A 68 -2.18 11.94 8.39
N GLU A 69 -1.86 10.94 7.56
CA GLU A 69 -0.57 10.23 7.56
C GLU A 69 0.62 11.10 7.21
N SER A 70 0.46 12.01 6.23
CA SER A 70 1.51 12.90 5.79
C SER A 70 0.91 14.10 5.07
N SER A 71 1.53 15.28 5.25
CA SER A 71 1.22 16.48 4.48
C SER A 71 1.53 16.35 2.99
N ASP A 72 2.37 15.38 2.60
CA ASP A 72 2.77 15.15 1.21
C ASP A 72 1.72 14.36 0.42
N ASN A 73 0.84 13.66 1.13
CA ASN A 73 -0.28 12.94 0.55
C ASN A 73 -1.36 13.93 0.11
N ILE A 74 -1.89 13.74 -1.10
CA ILE A 74 -2.94 14.60 -1.68
C ILE A 74 -4.25 13.88 -1.95
N ALA A 75 -4.21 12.56 -2.03
CA ALA A 75 -5.38 11.74 -2.23
C ALA A 75 -5.18 10.36 -1.61
N GLY A 76 -6.27 9.60 -1.56
CA GLY A 76 -6.23 8.19 -1.24
C GLY A 76 -7.46 7.48 -1.80
N GLU A 77 -7.28 6.23 -2.17
CA GLU A 77 -8.32 5.38 -2.76
C GLU A 77 -8.19 3.93 -2.31
N CYS A 78 -9.30 3.21 -2.34
CA CYS A 78 -9.28 1.78 -2.14
C CYS A 78 -8.93 1.05 -3.44
N ASN A 79 -7.87 0.27 -3.42
CA ASN A 79 -7.49 -0.60 -4.51
C ASN A 79 -6.99 -1.95 -3.97
N PHE A 80 -7.34 -3.06 -4.62
CA PHE A 80 -7.05 -4.43 -4.17
C PHE A 80 -7.40 -4.69 -2.69
N LEU A 81 -8.55 -4.19 -2.22
CA LEU A 81 -9.01 -4.30 -0.83
C LEU A 81 -8.14 -3.56 0.21
N MET A 82 -7.23 -2.71 -0.24
CA MET A 82 -6.25 -1.97 0.56
C MET A 82 -6.39 -0.48 0.30
N CYS A 83 -6.01 0.36 1.28
CA CYS A 83 -5.98 1.80 1.10
C CYS A 83 -4.61 2.22 0.55
N TRP A 84 -4.64 2.99 -0.53
CA TRP A 84 -3.45 3.52 -1.18
C TRP A 84 -3.48 5.03 -1.17
N CYS A 85 -2.34 5.63 -0.83
CA CYS A 85 -2.13 7.06 -0.78
C CYS A 85 -1.34 7.54 -1.99
N HIS A 86 -1.67 8.74 -2.42
CA HIS A 86 -1.09 9.40 -3.58
C HIS A 86 -0.35 10.64 -3.14
N THR A 87 0.92 10.80 -3.51
CA THR A 87 1.71 12.00 -3.21
C THR A 87 1.90 12.87 -4.45
N ARG A 88 2.19 14.15 -4.23
CA ARG A 88 2.70 15.03 -5.29
C ARG A 88 4.15 14.68 -5.61
N CYS A 89 4.51 14.88 -6.87
CA CYS A 89 5.92 15.04 -7.22
C CYS A 89 6.49 16.27 -6.51
N THR A 90 7.46 16.07 -5.62
CA THR A 90 8.35 17.15 -5.21
C THR A 90 9.48 17.27 -6.24
N SER A 91 10.02 18.48 -6.43
CA SER A 91 11.11 18.72 -7.39
C SER A 91 12.36 17.86 -7.10
N GLU A 92 12.54 17.43 -5.85
CA GLU A 92 13.63 16.55 -5.42
C GLU A 92 13.48 15.12 -5.97
N THR A 93 12.26 14.58 -6.00
CA THR A 93 11.99 13.26 -6.60
C THR A 93 12.23 13.28 -8.11
N VAL A 94 11.82 14.35 -8.79
CA VAL A 94 12.08 14.53 -10.22
C VAL A 94 13.59 14.65 -10.50
N ALA A 95 14.32 15.37 -9.65
CA ALA A 95 15.78 15.51 -9.77
C ALA A 95 16.51 14.18 -9.53
N ALA A 96 16.08 13.38 -8.54
CA ALA A 96 16.65 12.05 -8.29
C ALA A 96 16.40 11.08 -9.45
N ALA A 97 15.20 11.09 -10.04
CA ALA A 97 14.90 10.29 -11.23
C ALA A 97 15.66 10.74 -12.49
N SER A 98 16.12 12.00 -12.52
CA SER A 98 16.88 12.58 -13.63
C SER A 98 18.40 12.40 -13.49
N ALA A 99 18.86 11.85 -12.36
CA ALA A 99 20.29 11.61 -12.14
C ALA A 99 20.77 10.44 -13.03
N PRO A 100 21.93 10.58 -13.71
CA PRO A 100 22.53 9.47 -14.43
C PRO A 100 22.78 8.30 -13.48
N ILE A 101 22.33 7.10 -13.86
CA ILE A 101 22.67 5.88 -13.12
C ILE A 101 24.19 5.67 -13.29
N PRO A 102 24.98 5.61 -12.20
CA PRO A 102 26.41 5.32 -12.30
C PRO A 102 26.61 3.96 -12.98
N ALA A 103 27.52 3.93 -13.98
CA ALA A 103 27.90 2.72 -14.70
C ALA A 103 28.68 1.72 -13.83
#